data_AF-A0A9D5EUJ7-F1
#
_entry.id   AF-A0A9D5EUJ7-F1
#
_cell.length_a   1.000
_cell.length_b   1.000
_cell.length_c   1.000
_cell.angle_alpha   90.00
_cell.angle_beta   90.00
_cell.angle_gamma   90.00
#
_symmetry.space_group_name_H-M   'P 1'
#
loop_
_entity.id
_entity.type
_entity.pdbx_description
1 polymer ?
#
loop_
_entity_poly.entity_id
_entity_poly.type
_entity_poly.pdbx_seq_one_letter_code
_entity_poly.pdbx_strand_id
1 'polypeptide(L)'
;MILLSSESIGHVAGMHRLLRGAAMEPDNHEHWKIADELYASPGARGSYNPLHFVVRLKPEFFALLDSHPGDFVTASSASGPEVASAFSTFFHETIHWWQHIGSTTGFMLSMAYPAQTHVNRPHPLTLLQEIGPVKSLLGLHQANKLGMSAVAEKALNTVLNNGHDVELNRRIIIDPTPAVAEESINSPYFVGIGHSLEIGLAHTLWLLTATVDPEQRFFPDIRTWESGFEKLRQAKHEGYYPGSRVMLSPVGARHIFEGQARFNQLQYLHFASNGKMAWKEFESGGMLSGVYITAFEKFLDWAELDWPDTPIDPIVSLFLLICDLAINPSDGFPFDITHFESFLESNSPAIRFFLFSRHIARTPGLLKSLNKLTREEYLEVSNSLCKMLVCKNPVEIAEHMLGWIDRSERLQGLMEEERTYNFRFTATLGDMRVFSGGLVDWTRVFSAG
;
A
#
# COMPACT_ATOMS: atom_id res chain seq x y z
N MET A 1 -7.54 -11.60 5.57
CA MET A 1 -6.47 -11.90 6.55
C MET A 1 -5.45 -12.84 5.90
N ILE A 2 -4.18 -12.47 5.86
CA ILE A 2 -3.08 -13.44 5.72
C ILE A 2 -2.94 -14.12 7.09
N LEU A 3 -3.98 -14.83 7.51
CA LEU A 3 -3.77 -15.87 8.50
C LEU A 3 -3.04 -16.97 7.77
N LEU A 4 -2.09 -17.61 8.44
CA LEU A 4 -1.45 -18.85 8.02
C LEU A 4 -2.48 -20.01 7.95
N SER A 5 -3.52 -19.85 7.11
CA SER A 5 -4.40 -20.93 6.67
C SER A 5 -3.60 -21.82 5.71
N SER A 6 -3.88 -23.11 5.67
CA SER A 6 -3.18 -24.06 4.79
C SER A 6 -3.23 -23.66 3.30
N GLU A 7 -4.21 -22.87 2.88
CA GLU A 7 -4.38 -22.41 1.49
C GLU A 7 -3.55 -21.17 1.16
N SER A 8 -3.45 -20.18 2.06
CA SER A 8 -2.54 -19.04 1.90
C SER A 8 -1.07 -19.49 1.95
N ILE A 9 -0.77 -20.53 2.73
CA ILE A 9 0.51 -21.23 2.80
C ILE A 9 0.92 -21.82 1.45
N GLY A 10 -0.02 -22.42 0.70
CA GLY A 10 0.23 -22.96 -0.64
C GLY A 10 0.53 -21.89 -1.69
N HIS A 11 -0.02 -20.70 -1.53
CA HIS A 11 0.15 -19.59 -2.48
C HIS A 11 1.55 -18.93 -2.39
N VAL A 12 2.10 -18.79 -1.18
CA VAL A 12 3.48 -18.29 -0.96
C VAL A 12 4.53 -19.24 -1.56
N ALA A 13 4.33 -20.55 -1.39
CA ALA A 13 5.18 -21.57 -1.99
C ALA A 13 5.07 -21.59 -3.53
N GLY A 14 3.92 -21.18 -4.09
CA GLY A 14 3.70 -20.95 -5.51
C GLY A 14 4.40 -19.70 -6.04
N MET A 15 4.36 -18.59 -5.28
CA MET A 15 5.07 -17.35 -5.63
C MET A 15 6.60 -17.52 -5.67
N HIS A 16 7.18 -18.29 -4.74
CA HIS A 16 8.61 -18.63 -4.80
C HIS A 16 8.96 -19.35 -6.12
N ARG A 17 8.06 -20.20 -6.65
CA ARG A 17 8.21 -20.87 -7.95
C ARG A 17 8.00 -19.93 -9.15
N LEU A 18 7.12 -18.93 -9.04
CA LEU A 18 6.95 -17.89 -10.07
C LEU A 18 8.16 -16.96 -10.14
N LEU A 19 8.74 -16.58 -9.00
CA LEU A 19 9.99 -15.80 -8.94
C LEU A 19 11.20 -16.60 -9.47
N ARG A 20 11.19 -17.94 -9.39
CA ARG A 20 12.18 -18.79 -10.10
C ARG A 20 12.09 -18.66 -11.63
N GLY A 21 10.91 -18.37 -12.19
CA GLY A 21 10.71 -18.16 -13.63
C GLY A 21 11.18 -16.79 -14.14
N ALA A 22 11.38 -15.83 -13.23
CA ALA A 22 11.85 -14.48 -13.52
C ALA A 22 13.33 -14.26 -13.12
N ALA A 23 14.08 -15.33 -12.84
CA ALA A 23 15.53 -15.26 -12.79
C ALA A 23 16.02 -14.95 -14.21
N MET A 24 16.24 -13.67 -14.51
CA MET A 24 16.93 -13.27 -15.74
C MET A 24 18.27 -14.01 -15.77
N GLU A 25 18.52 -14.75 -16.85
CA GLU A 25 19.87 -15.19 -17.17
C GLU A 25 20.79 -13.97 -17.10
N PRO A 26 22.03 -14.11 -16.58
CA PRO A 26 22.98 -13.01 -16.58
C PRO A 26 23.27 -12.65 -18.03
N ASP A 27 22.63 -11.58 -18.50
CA ASP A 27 22.77 -11.08 -19.85
C ASP A 27 24.22 -10.61 -20.03
N ASN A 28 25.00 -11.34 -20.83
CA ASN A 28 26.43 -11.11 -21.07
C ASN A 28 26.68 -9.94 -22.03
N HIS A 29 25.77 -8.98 -22.10
CA HIS A 29 25.90 -7.78 -22.91
C HIS A 29 26.40 -6.61 -22.06
N GLU A 30 27.64 -6.18 -22.32
CA GLU A 30 28.43 -5.13 -21.65
C GLU A 30 27.85 -3.70 -21.66
N HIS A 31 26.53 -3.51 -21.77
CA HIS A 31 25.93 -2.17 -21.95
C HIS A 31 24.92 -1.70 -20.92
N TRP A 32 24.76 -2.37 -19.78
CA TRP A 32 24.13 -1.76 -18.59
C TRP A 32 24.71 -2.41 -17.33
N LYS A 33 25.82 -1.87 -16.81
CA LYS A 33 26.18 -2.15 -15.42
C LYS A 33 25.08 -1.59 -14.54
N ILE A 34 24.21 -2.49 -14.07
CA ILE A 34 23.25 -2.23 -13.02
C ILE A 34 24.05 -1.69 -11.82
N ALA A 35 23.76 -0.46 -11.40
CA ALA A 35 24.50 0.19 -10.32
C ALA A 35 24.49 -0.67 -9.05
N ASP A 36 25.63 -0.73 -8.34
CA ASP A 36 25.83 -1.49 -7.10
C ASP A 36 24.83 -1.12 -5.97
N GLU A 37 24.03 -0.08 -6.17
CA GLU A 37 22.96 0.41 -5.29
C GLU A 37 21.69 -0.48 -5.29
N LEU A 38 21.64 -1.54 -6.11
CA LEU A 38 20.48 -2.45 -6.25
C LEU A 38 20.61 -3.80 -5.51
N TYR A 39 21.65 -3.97 -4.69
CA TYR A 39 21.66 -5.02 -3.66
C TYR A 39 20.85 -4.56 -2.44
N ALA A 40 20.38 -5.49 -1.59
CA ALA A 40 19.91 -5.12 -0.25
C ALA A 40 20.99 -4.22 0.36
N SER A 41 20.63 -3.01 0.81
CA SER A 41 21.59 -2.00 1.27
C SER A 41 22.63 -2.65 2.20
N PRO A 42 23.93 -2.28 2.13
CA PRO A 42 24.97 -2.93 2.93
C PRO A 42 24.58 -2.96 4.42
N GLY A 43 24.04 -4.08 4.90
CA GLY A 43 23.44 -4.21 6.24
C GLY A 43 22.07 -4.89 6.31
N ALA A 44 21.22 -4.79 5.29
CA ALA A 44 19.87 -5.38 5.27
C ALA A 44 19.87 -6.84 4.77
N ARG A 45 19.03 -7.71 5.35
CA ARG A 45 18.90 -9.14 4.96
C ARG A 45 17.99 -9.34 3.74
N GLY A 46 17.06 -8.42 3.54
CA GLY A 46 16.15 -8.32 2.41
C GLY A 46 15.69 -6.88 2.26
N SER A 47 15.05 -6.59 1.12
CA SER A 47 14.41 -5.31 0.87
C SER A 47 13.37 -5.45 -0.25
N TYR A 48 12.19 -4.90 -0.04
CA TYR A 48 11.23 -4.60 -1.08
C TYR A 48 11.39 -3.17 -1.61
N ASN A 49 11.45 -3.01 -2.93
CA ASN A 49 11.46 -1.69 -3.58
C ASN A 49 10.08 -1.40 -4.18
N PRO A 50 9.30 -0.43 -3.66
CA PRO A 50 7.96 -0.12 -4.14
C PRO A 50 7.91 0.60 -5.49
N LEU A 51 9.03 1.17 -5.97
CA LEU A 51 9.09 1.79 -7.30
C LEU A 51 9.34 0.76 -8.40
N HIS A 52 10.12 -0.27 -8.09
CA HIS A 52 10.46 -1.33 -9.04
C HIS A 52 9.63 -2.61 -8.84
N PHE A 53 8.87 -2.69 -7.74
CA PHE A 53 8.10 -3.87 -7.33
C PHE A 53 8.94 -5.15 -7.20
N VAL A 54 10.19 -5.01 -6.77
CA VAL A 54 11.12 -6.15 -6.64
C VAL A 54 11.37 -6.45 -5.17
N VAL A 55 11.19 -7.72 -4.80
CA VAL A 55 11.72 -8.29 -3.55
C VAL A 55 13.15 -8.74 -3.81
N ARG A 56 14.08 -8.29 -2.97
CA ARG A 56 15.49 -8.68 -3.02
C ARG A 56 15.91 -9.25 -1.70
N LEU A 57 16.70 -10.33 -1.73
CA LEU A 57 17.28 -10.96 -0.57
C LEU A 57 18.80 -10.92 -0.68
N LYS A 58 19.49 -11.10 0.45
CA LYS A 58 20.93 -11.40 0.42
C LYS A 58 21.19 -12.68 -0.39
N PRO A 59 22.29 -12.74 -1.16
CA PRO A 59 22.63 -13.92 -1.97
C PRO A 59 22.64 -15.23 -1.16
N GLU A 60 23.14 -15.21 0.08
CA GLU A 60 23.15 -16.41 0.92
C GLU A 60 21.72 -16.91 1.26
N PHE A 61 20.76 -16.02 1.46
CA PHE A 61 19.38 -16.39 1.77
C PHE A 61 18.67 -16.91 0.53
N PHE A 62 18.95 -16.31 -0.63
CA PHE A 62 18.45 -16.80 -1.90
C PHE A 62 18.96 -18.23 -2.18
N ALA A 63 20.26 -18.48 -2.01
CA ALA A 63 20.85 -19.81 -2.19
C ALA A 63 20.26 -20.86 -1.23
N LEU A 64 20.02 -20.48 0.03
CA LEU A 64 19.36 -21.36 1.02
C LEU A 64 17.94 -21.73 0.58
N LEU A 65 17.15 -20.76 0.11
CA LEU A 65 15.78 -20.99 -0.35
C LEU A 65 15.72 -21.78 -1.66
N ASP A 66 16.67 -21.56 -2.57
CA ASP A 66 16.77 -22.34 -3.82
C ASP A 66 17.12 -23.80 -3.57
N SER A 67 17.98 -24.06 -2.58
CA SER A 67 18.33 -25.41 -2.16
C SER A 67 17.20 -26.14 -1.42
N HIS A 68 16.15 -25.42 -1.03
CA HIS A 68 14.98 -25.95 -0.34
C HIS A 68 13.84 -26.23 -1.35
N PRO A 69 13.01 -27.27 -1.17
CA PRO A 69 11.88 -27.60 -2.05
C PRO A 69 10.80 -26.52 -2.18
N GLY A 70 10.91 -25.41 -1.43
CA GLY A 70 10.02 -24.24 -1.53
C GLY A 70 8.78 -24.30 -0.66
N ASP A 71 8.65 -25.34 0.18
CA ASP A 71 7.59 -25.43 1.18
C ASP A 71 7.94 -24.58 2.43
N PHE A 72 6.93 -24.24 3.23
CA PHE A 72 7.16 -23.58 4.51
C PHE A 72 7.99 -24.48 5.43
N VAL A 73 9.03 -23.90 6.06
CA VAL A 73 9.80 -24.59 7.11
C VAL A 73 8.91 -24.72 8.34
N THR A 74 8.50 -25.96 8.65
CA THR A 74 7.80 -26.30 9.88
C THR A 74 8.78 -26.83 10.93
N ALA A 75 8.37 -26.83 12.19
CA ALA A 75 9.12 -27.45 13.28
C ALA A 75 9.49 -28.93 13.03
N SER A 76 8.71 -29.63 12.20
CA SER A 76 8.93 -31.03 11.81
C SER A 76 9.76 -31.20 10.54
N SER A 77 10.00 -30.12 9.78
CA SER A 77 10.83 -30.18 8.59
C SER A 77 12.30 -30.37 8.98
N ALA A 78 13.04 -31.19 8.23
CA ALA A 78 14.47 -31.42 8.45
C ALA A 78 15.35 -30.18 8.14
N SER A 79 14.72 -29.03 7.91
CA SER A 79 15.37 -27.80 7.47
C SER A 79 15.80 -26.99 8.69
N GLY A 80 17.09 -26.65 8.73
CA GLY A 80 17.71 -26.03 9.89
C GLY A 80 17.21 -24.60 10.17
N PRO A 81 17.57 -24.03 11.33
CA PRO A 81 17.22 -22.66 11.73
C PRO A 81 17.59 -21.58 10.71
N GLU A 82 18.63 -21.81 9.90
CA GLU A 82 19.07 -20.91 8.84
C GLU A 82 18.04 -20.79 7.71
N VAL A 83 17.41 -21.91 7.32
CA VAL A 83 16.34 -21.90 6.29
C VAL A 83 15.10 -21.22 6.84
N ALA A 84 14.73 -21.46 8.11
CA ALA A 84 13.63 -20.75 8.76
C ALA A 84 13.89 -19.24 8.81
N SER A 85 15.12 -18.81 9.12
CA SER A 85 15.49 -17.39 9.10
C SER A 85 15.40 -16.80 7.70
N ALA A 86 15.94 -17.49 6.68
CA ALA A 86 15.87 -17.05 5.29
C ALA A 86 14.42 -16.92 4.80
N PHE A 87 13.60 -17.94 5.07
CA PHE A 87 12.18 -17.93 4.73
C PHE A 87 11.41 -16.83 5.47
N SER A 88 11.70 -16.61 6.76
CA SER A 88 11.06 -15.53 7.52
C SER A 88 11.33 -14.15 6.91
N THR A 89 12.52 -13.95 6.36
CA THR A 89 12.91 -12.70 5.71
C THR A 89 12.21 -12.58 4.36
N PHE A 90 12.22 -13.64 3.56
CA PHE A 90 11.43 -13.68 2.32
C PHE A 90 9.96 -13.36 2.57
N PHE A 91 9.34 -14.02 3.55
CA PHE A 91 7.95 -13.81 3.91
C PHE A 91 7.66 -12.37 4.33
N HIS A 92 8.54 -11.74 5.12
CA HIS A 92 8.42 -10.32 5.49
C HIS A 92 8.41 -9.40 4.25
N GLU A 93 9.36 -9.58 3.34
CA GLU A 93 9.41 -8.78 2.10
C GLU A 93 8.24 -9.09 1.16
N THR A 94 7.76 -10.34 1.13
CA THR A 94 6.56 -10.73 0.38
C THR A 94 5.32 -10.03 0.91
N ILE A 95 5.19 -9.85 2.23
CA ILE A 95 4.08 -9.09 2.80
C ILE A 95 4.12 -7.63 2.34
N HIS A 96 5.31 -7.00 2.25
CA HIS A 96 5.41 -5.67 1.67
C HIS A 96 4.97 -5.62 0.21
N TRP A 97 5.36 -6.61 -0.60
CA TRP A 97 4.85 -6.71 -1.97
C TRP A 97 3.31 -6.80 -1.99
N TRP A 98 2.70 -7.65 -1.14
CA TRP A 98 1.24 -7.75 -1.03
C TRP A 98 0.56 -6.46 -0.57
N GLN A 99 1.14 -5.76 0.39
CA GLN A 99 0.63 -4.45 0.81
C GLN A 99 0.61 -3.48 -0.36
N HIS A 100 1.64 -3.48 -1.20
CA HIS A 100 1.78 -2.54 -2.31
C HIS A 100 0.93 -2.87 -3.54
N ILE A 101 0.77 -4.15 -3.90
CA ILE A 101 -0.05 -4.54 -5.06
C ILE A 101 -1.51 -4.84 -4.70
N GLY A 102 -1.75 -5.21 -3.44
CA GLY A 102 -2.99 -5.84 -2.99
C GLY A 102 -3.80 -5.03 -1.99
N SER A 103 -3.32 -3.86 -1.55
CA SER A 103 -4.11 -2.93 -0.73
C SER A 103 -4.39 -1.62 -1.44
N THR A 104 -5.53 -0.98 -1.16
CA THR A 104 -5.86 0.32 -1.75
C THR A 104 -4.78 1.37 -1.47
N THR A 105 -4.32 1.47 -0.21
CA THR A 105 -3.28 2.45 0.17
C THR A 105 -1.97 2.17 -0.54
N GLY A 106 -1.49 0.92 -0.50
CA GLY A 106 -0.22 0.56 -1.13
C GLY A 106 -0.27 0.70 -2.65
N PHE A 107 -1.41 0.36 -3.27
CA PHE A 107 -1.61 0.52 -4.70
C PHE A 107 -1.58 1.99 -5.10
N MET A 108 -2.29 2.86 -4.39
CA MET A 108 -2.21 4.32 -4.60
C MET A 108 -0.79 4.86 -4.48
N LEU A 109 -0.05 4.44 -3.44
CA LEU A 109 1.34 4.87 -3.26
C LEU A 109 2.24 4.42 -4.41
N SER A 110 2.01 3.22 -4.93
CA SER A 110 2.83 2.66 -6.01
C SER A 110 2.46 3.27 -7.37
N MET A 111 1.21 3.68 -7.55
CA MET A 111 0.71 4.34 -8.74
C MET A 111 0.95 5.85 -8.75
N ALA A 112 1.37 6.47 -7.64
CA ALA A 112 1.52 7.91 -7.50
C ALA A 112 2.39 8.56 -8.59
N TYR A 113 3.59 8.02 -8.84
CA TYR A 113 4.51 8.56 -9.86
C TYR A 113 4.08 8.28 -11.31
N PRO A 114 3.63 7.05 -11.66
CA PRO A 114 2.99 6.82 -12.95
C PRO A 114 1.81 7.77 -13.19
N ALA A 115 0.90 7.89 -12.23
CA ALA A 115 -0.27 8.75 -12.30
C ALA A 115 0.13 10.22 -12.50
N GLN A 116 1.08 10.71 -11.71
CA GLN A 116 1.64 12.05 -11.86
C GLN A 116 2.21 12.27 -13.26
N THR A 117 2.95 11.31 -13.81
CA THR A 117 3.58 11.43 -15.14
C THR A 117 2.53 11.49 -16.24
N HIS A 118 1.54 10.59 -16.20
CA HIS A 118 0.52 10.48 -17.25
C HIS A 118 -0.49 11.63 -17.20
N VAL A 119 -1.00 11.96 -16.02
CA VAL A 119 -1.98 13.04 -15.85
C VAL A 119 -1.36 14.39 -16.20
N ASN A 120 -0.10 14.62 -15.81
CA ASN A 120 0.53 15.91 -16.07
C ASN A 120 1.09 16.07 -17.47
N ARG A 121 1.29 14.98 -18.25
CA ARG A 121 1.97 15.00 -19.55
C ARG A 121 1.59 16.15 -20.49
N PRO A 122 0.30 16.55 -20.64
CA PRO A 122 -0.05 17.67 -21.52
C PRO A 122 0.62 18.99 -21.12
N HIS A 123 0.81 19.25 -19.83
CA HIS A 123 1.27 20.56 -19.34
C HIS A 123 2.76 20.84 -19.63
N PRO A 124 3.73 19.92 -19.37
CA PRO A 124 5.10 20.08 -19.84
C PRO A 124 5.22 20.20 -21.36
N LEU A 125 4.34 19.54 -22.13
CA LEU A 125 4.34 19.68 -23.59
C LEU A 125 3.88 21.06 -24.03
N THR A 126 2.84 21.61 -23.39
CA THR A 126 2.43 23.01 -23.60
C THR A 126 3.56 23.97 -23.22
N LEU A 127 4.22 23.77 -22.09
CA LEU A 127 5.36 24.61 -21.69
C LEU A 127 6.52 24.54 -22.68
N LEU A 128 6.86 23.34 -23.14
CA LEU A 128 7.90 23.14 -24.15
C LEU A 128 7.59 23.89 -25.46
N GLN A 129 6.32 23.93 -25.86
CA GLN A 129 5.86 24.66 -27.05
C GLN A 129 5.89 26.19 -26.85
N GLU A 130 5.42 26.67 -25.70
CA GLU A 130 5.25 28.10 -25.43
C GLU A 130 6.56 28.82 -25.07
N ILE A 131 7.43 28.17 -24.28
CA ILE A 131 8.62 28.81 -23.69
C ILE A 131 9.93 28.03 -23.93
N GLY A 132 9.86 26.86 -24.57
CA GLY A 132 11.03 26.01 -24.81
C GLY A 132 11.43 25.12 -23.61
N PRO A 133 12.54 24.37 -23.74
CA PRO A 133 12.96 23.41 -22.72
C PRO A 133 13.52 24.13 -21.48
N VAL A 134 12.96 23.85 -20.30
CA VAL A 134 13.39 24.43 -19.03
C VAL A 134 13.41 23.38 -17.93
N LYS A 135 14.48 23.33 -17.13
CA LYS A 135 14.56 22.56 -15.88
C LYS A 135 15.36 23.36 -14.84
N SER A 136 14.90 23.50 -13.60
CA SER A 136 13.63 23.01 -13.02
C SER A 136 12.44 23.95 -13.28
N LEU A 137 11.23 23.39 -13.40
CA LEU A 137 9.98 24.17 -13.46
C LEU A 137 9.71 24.96 -12.16
N LEU A 138 10.10 24.41 -11.00
CA LEU A 138 10.00 25.11 -9.72
C LEU A 138 10.86 26.39 -9.72
N GLY A 139 12.12 26.28 -10.14
CA GLY A 139 13.00 27.44 -10.29
C GLY A 139 12.48 28.47 -11.30
N LEU A 140 11.80 28.03 -12.37
CA LEU A 140 11.15 28.94 -13.31
C LEU A 140 10.02 29.75 -12.63
N HIS A 141 9.18 29.09 -11.84
CA HIS A 141 8.10 29.74 -11.09
C HIS A 141 8.64 30.70 -10.02
N GLN A 142 9.65 30.28 -9.25
CA GLN A 142 10.27 31.11 -8.20
C GLN A 142 11.02 32.33 -8.76
N ALA A 143 11.61 32.21 -9.95
CA ALA A 143 12.28 33.33 -10.61
C ALA A 143 11.30 34.41 -11.10
N ASN A 144 9.98 34.19 -10.97
CA ASN A 144 8.90 35.14 -11.26
C ASN A 144 9.09 35.87 -12.60
N LYS A 145 9.47 35.11 -13.64
CA LYS A 145 9.82 35.69 -14.95
C LYS A 145 8.57 36.27 -15.61
N LEU A 146 8.45 37.60 -15.49
CA LEU A 146 7.52 38.44 -16.24
C LEU A 146 7.61 38.11 -17.75
N GLY A 147 6.45 37.85 -18.37
CA GLY A 147 6.34 37.69 -19.83
C GLY A 147 5.90 36.32 -20.35
N MET A 148 5.47 35.38 -19.49
CA MET A 148 4.81 34.16 -19.94
C MET A 148 3.41 34.45 -20.49
N SER A 149 2.97 33.67 -21.49
CA SER A 149 1.57 33.70 -21.93
C SER A 149 0.67 33.14 -20.82
N ALA A 150 -0.60 33.53 -20.79
CA ALA A 150 -1.58 33.00 -19.83
C ALA A 150 -1.73 31.46 -19.94
N VAL A 151 -1.54 30.91 -21.15
CA VAL A 151 -1.55 29.46 -21.40
C VAL A 151 -0.36 28.79 -20.73
N ALA A 152 0.85 29.34 -20.90
CA ALA A 152 2.05 28.82 -20.27
C ALA A 152 2.00 28.96 -18.74
N GLU A 153 1.50 30.08 -18.22
CA GLU A 153 1.34 30.30 -16.78
C GLU A 153 0.37 29.29 -16.16
N LYS A 154 -0.78 29.05 -16.81
CA LYS A 154 -1.73 28.02 -16.38
C LYS A 154 -1.09 26.64 -16.40
N ALA A 155 -0.39 26.26 -17.47
CA ALA A 155 0.27 24.97 -17.56
C ALA A 155 1.35 24.79 -16.48
N LEU A 156 2.13 25.84 -16.19
CA LEU A 156 3.13 25.84 -15.12
C LEU A 156 2.50 25.65 -13.75
N ASN A 157 1.43 26.39 -13.45
CA ASN A 157 0.73 26.27 -12.17
C ASN A 157 0.11 24.89 -12.01
N THR A 158 -0.54 24.34 -13.05
CA THR A 158 -1.15 23.00 -12.97
C THR A 158 -0.11 21.91 -12.72
N VAL A 159 1.00 21.88 -13.48
CA VAL A 159 2.02 20.82 -13.29
C VAL A 159 2.70 20.91 -11.93
N LEU A 160 2.94 22.13 -11.42
CA LEU A 160 3.54 22.31 -10.10
C LEU A 160 2.58 21.91 -8.98
N ASN A 161 1.34 22.39 -9.00
CA ASN A 161 0.35 22.06 -7.96
C ASN A 161 0.10 20.55 -7.93
N ASN A 162 -0.23 19.94 -9.07
CA ASN A 162 -0.43 18.50 -9.16
C ASN A 162 0.78 17.69 -8.68
N GLY A 163 1.99 18.15 -9.02
CA GLY A 163 3.21 17.47 -8.61
C GLY A 163 3.48 17.58 -7.11
N HIS A 164 3.20 18.74 -6.53
CA HIS A 164 3.31 18.96 -5.09
C HIS A 164 2.21 18.23 -4.33
N ASP A 165 0.95 18.27 -4.76
CA ASP A 165 -0.15 17.57 -4.09
C ASP A 165 0.09 16.06 -3.99
N VAL A 166 0.53 15.42 -5.09
CA VAL A 166 0.85 13.99 -5.08
C VAL A 166 2.00 13.66 -4.12
N GLU A 167 3.08 14.45 -4.14
CA GLU A 167 4.24 14.19 -3.27
C GLU A 167 3.94 14.50 -1.79
N LEU A 168 3.22 15.58 -1.51
CA LEU A 168 2.80 15.97 -0.16
C LEU A 168 1.85 14.92 0.41
N ASN A 169 0.88 14.45 -0.38
CA ASN A 169 0.02 13.32 -0.02
C ASN A 169 0.85 12.09 0.34
N ARG A 170 1.77 11.69 -0.54
CA ARG A 170 2.61 10.50 -0.36
C ARG A 170 3.42 10.59 0.94
N ARG A 171 4.06 11.73 1.20
CA ARG A 171 4.84 11.96 2.44
C ARG A 171 3.97 11.83 3.69
N ILE A 172 2.83 12.51 3.71
CA ILE A 172 1.94 12.54 4.87
C ILE A 172 1.28 11.18 5.12
N ILE A 173 0.85 10.46 4.08
CA ILE A 173 0.30 9.10 4.23
C ILE A 173 1.36 8.14 4.79
N ILE A 174 2.58 8.17 4.25
CA ILE A 174 3.66 7.26 4.63
C ILE A 174 4.08 7.52 6.08
N ASP A 175 4.33 8.79 6.42
CA ASP A 175 4.88 9.19 7.71
C ASP A 175 4.29 10.54 8.16
N PRO A 176 3.13 10.55 8.84
CA PRO A 176 2.47 11.75 9.34
C PRO A 176 3.08 12.26 10.65
N THR A 177 4.31 11.87 10.99
CA THR A 177 4.98 12.36 12.20
C THR A 177 5.32 13.84 12.07
N PRO A 178 5.36 14.61 13.18
CA PRO A 178 5.69 16.05 13.13
C PRO A 178 6.97 16.37 12.37
N ALA A 179 8.03 15.59 12.57
CA ALA A 179 9.31 15.80 11.92
C ALA A 179 9.24 15.75 10.38
N VAL A 180 8.38 14.90 9.82
CA VAL A 180 8.23 14.73 8.37
C VAL A 180 7.14 15.64 7.80
N ALA A 181 6.07 15.84 8.55
CA ALA A 181 4.93 16.61 8.10
C ALA A 181 5.19 18.13 8.09
N GLU A 182 6.03 18.67 8.98
CA GLU A 182 6.28 20.12 9.06
C GLU A 182 6.84 20.70 7.75
N GLU A 183 7.76 20.02 7.07
CA GLU A 183 8.27 20.47 5.75
C GLU A 183 7.14 20.52 4.72
N SER A 184 6.26 19.52 4.76
CA SER A 184 5.15 19.39 3.83
C SER A 184 4.09 20.47 4.06
N ILE A 185 3.75 20.73 5.32
CA ILE A 185 2.72 21.70 5.73
C ILE A 185 3.16 23.15 5.46
N ASN A 186 4.45 23.44 5.62
CA ASN A 186 5.01 24.78 5.40
C ASN A 186 5.30 25.09 3.92
N SER A 187 5.06 24.13 3.01
CA SER A 187 5.20 24.35 1.57
C SER A 187 4.17 25.37 1.09
N PRO A 188 4.55 26.36 0.25
CA PRO A 188 3.60 27.30 -0.36
C PRO A 188 2.61 26.62 -1.33
N TYR A 189 2.88 25.37 -1.70
CA TYR A 189 2.02 24.55 -2.56
C TYR A 189 1.06 23.65 -1.77
N PHE A 190 1.12 23.65 -0.44
CA PHE A 190 0.24 22.83 0.38
C PHE A 190 -1.09 23.53 0.63
N VAL A 191 -2.17 22.96 0.10
CA VAL A 191 -3.54 23.46 0.34
C VAL A 191 -4.14 22.85 1.59
N GLY A 192 -3.97 21.54 1.80
CA GLY A 192 -4.53 20.81 2.93
C GLY A 192 -4.44 19.30 2.71
N ILE A 193 -4.46 18.53 3.80
CA ILE A 193 -4.29 17.08 3.76
C ILE A 193 -5.40 16.38 2.98
N GLY A 194 -6.66 16.83 3.13
CA GLY A 194 -7.81 16.27 2.42
C GLY A 194 -7.72 16.54 0.92
N HIS A 195 -7.25 17.73 0.54
CA HIS A 195 -7.03 18.07 -0.87
C HIS A 195 -5.93 17.24 -1.51
N SER A 196 -4.76 17.11 -0.85
CA SER A 196 -3.67 16.31 -1.40
C SER A 196 -4.06 14.82 -1.54
N LEU A 197 -4.85 14.29 -0.59
CA LEU A 197 -5.40 12.92 -0.65
C LEU A 197 -6.39 12.74 -1.80
N GLU A 198 -7.32 13.69 -1.97
CA GLU A 198 -8.25 13.76 -3.11
C GLU A 198 -7.48 13.69 -4.43
N ILE A 199 -6.50 14.58 -4.63
CA ILE A 199 -5.72 14.66 -5.87
C ILE A 199 -4.91 13.37 -6.12
N GLY A 200 -4.27 12.82 -5.08
CA GLY A 200 -3.53 11.57 -5.19
C GLY A 200 -4.40 10.38 -5.63
N LEU A 201 -5.59 10.26 -5.04
CA LEU A 201 -6.54 9.21 -5.40
C LEU A 201 -7.12 9.45 -6.80
N ALA A 202 -7.57 10.67 -7.10
CA ALA A 202 -8.17 11.02 -8.38
C ALA A 202 -7.19 10.80 -9.55
N HIS A 203 -5.91 11.15 -9.39
CA HIS A 203 -4.89 10.91 -10.42
C HIS A 203 -4.67 9.42 -10.66
N THR A 204 -4.62 8.62 -9.58
CA THR A 204 -4.49 7.17 -9.68
C THR A 204 -5.68 6.58 -10.45
N LEU A 205 -6.89 6.96 -10.08
CA LEU A 205 -8.11 6.52 -10.76
C LEU A 205 -8.16 6.96 -12.22
N TRP A 206 -7.80 8.21 -12.54
CA TRP A 206 -7.73 8.68 -13.93
C TRP A 206 -6.85 7.79 -14.81
N LEU A 207 -5.67 7.42 -14.30
CA LEU A 207 -4.75 6.53 -15.01
C LEU A 207 -5.34 5.13 -15.19
N LEU A 208 -5.95 4.57 -14.15
CA LEU A 208 -6.56 3.24 -14.21
C LEU A 208 -7.76 3.23 -15.16
N THR A 209 -8.65 4.22 -15.09
CA THR A 209 -9.77 4.38 -16.01
C THR A 209 -9.27 4.43 -17.46
N ALA A 210 -8.26 5.26 -17.76
CA ALA A 210 -7.70 5.30 -19.11
C ALA A 210 -7.08 3.96 -19.57
N THR A 211 -6.63 3.12 -18.63
CA THR A 211 -5.92 1.86 -18.92
C THR A 211 -6.85 0.66 -19.04
N VAL A 212 -7.78 0.48 -18.10
CA VAL A 212 -8.59 -0.73 -17.98
C VAL A 212 -10.10 -0.49 -18.04
N ASP A 213 -10.56 0.74 -17.82
CA ASP A 213 -11.99 1.10 -17.88
C ASP A 213 -12.29 2.38 -18.69
N PRO A 214 -11.85 2.49 -19.96
CA PRO A 214 -11.99 3.74 -20.71
C PRO A 214 -13.45 4.11 -21.00
N GLU A 215 -14.36 3.14 -20.91
CA GLU A 215 -15.80 3.33 -21.06
C GLU A 215 -16.51 3.60 -19.74
N GLN A 216 -15.78 3.65 -18.62
CA GLN A 216 -16.28 3.92 -17.27
C GLN A 216 -17.47 3.03 -16.88
N ARG A 217 -17.29 1.73 -17.05
CA ARG A 217 -18.32 0.72 -16.74
C ARG A 217 -18.29 0.28 -15.28
N PHE A 218 -17.16 0.41 -14.60
CA PHE A 218 -16.99 -0.22 -13.29
C PHE A 218 -16.16 0.56 -12.27
N PHE A 219 -15.25 1.46 -12.65
CA PHE A 219 -14.61 2.35 -11.68
C PHE A 219 -15.51 3.53 -11.29
N PRO A 220 -15.33 4.07 -10.08
CA PRO A 220 -15.99 5.30 -9.65
C PRO A 220 -15.77 6.47 -10.62
N ASP A 221 -16.82 7.25 -10.88
CA ASP A 221 -16.72 8.41 -11.78
C ASP A 221 -16.21 9.64 -11.05
N ILE A 222 -14.88 9.81 -11.09
CA ILE A 222 -14.17 10.95 -10.51
C ILE A 222 -14.60 12.33 -11.04
N ARG A 223 -15.27 12.41 -12.19
CA ARG A 223 -15.80 13.69 -12.71
C ARG A 223 -16.91 14.26 -11.81
N THR A 224 -17.52 13.42 -10.98
CA THR A 224 -18.56 13.82 -10.04
C THR A 224 -18.01 14.43 -8.74
N TRP A 225 -16.72 14.20 -8.45
CA TRP A 225 -16.11 14.52 -7.15
C TRP A 225 -15.96 16.02 -6.91
N GLU A 226 -15.64 16.77 -7.96
CA GLU A 226 -15.33 18.20 -7.87
C GLU A 226 -16.45 18.98 -7.17
N SER A 227 -17.71 18.66 -7.46
CA SER A 227 -18.85 19.33 -6.83
C SER A 227 -18.97 19.07 -5.32
N GLY A 228 -18.49 17.92 -4.84
CA GLY A 228 -18.46 17.55 -3.43
C GLY A 228 -17.31 18.25 -2.71
N PHE A 229 -16.10 18.12 -3.22
CA PHE A 229 -14.92 18.75 -2.61
C PHE A 229 -14.96 20.27 -2.68
N GLU A 230 -15.52 20.87 -3.73
CA GLU A 230 -15.68 22.32 -3.81
C GLU A 230 -16.57 22.87 -2.69
N LYS A 231 -17.62 22.15 -2.30
CA LYS A 231 -18.45 22.53 -1.13
C LYS A 231 -17.64 22.52 0.16
N LEU A 232 -16.77 21.52 0.35
CA LEU A 232 -15.90 21.44 1.52
C LEU A 232 -14.90 22.61 1.57
N ARG A 233 -14.31 22.96 0.42
CA ARG A 233 -13.41 24.12 0.29
C ARG A 233 -14.13 25.43 0.62
N GLN A 234 -15.32 25.65 0.04
CA GLN A 234 -16.13 26.86 0.28
C GLN A 234 -16.58 26.98 1.74
N ALA A 235 -16.97 25.86 2.35
CA ALA A 235 -17.37 25.80 3.75
C ALA A 235 -16.17 25.86 4.72
N LYS A 236 -14.93 25.86 4.22
CA LYS A 236 -13.70 25.74 5.02
C LYS A 236 -13.76 24.55 5.99
N HIS A 237 -14.16 23.39 5.46
CA HIS A 237 -14.08 22.14 6.21
C HIS A 237 -12.61 21.83 6.53
N GLU A 238 -12.32 21.34 7.73
CA GLU A 238 -10.97 21.00 8.17
C GLU A 238 -10.31 20.02 7.18
N GLY A 239 -9.05 20.27 6.82
CA GLY A 239 -8.30 19.52 5.82
C GLY A 239 -8.44 19.98 4.36
N TYR A 240 -9.37 20.89 4.04
CA TYR A 240 -9.67 21.29 2.64
C TYR A 240 -9.43 22.77 2.33
N TYR A 241 -8.79 23.54 3.20
CA TYR A 241 -8.45 24.93 2.91
C TYR A 241 -7.05 25.30 3.43
N PRO A 242 -6.37 26.29 2.81
CA PRO A 242 -5.04 26.72 3.23
C PRO A 242 -5.01 27.14 4.70
N GLY A 243 -4.04 26.58 5.45
CA GLY A 243 -3.90 26.83 6.88
C GLY A 243 -4.90 26.07 7.76
N SER A 244 -5.68 25.15 7.19
CA SER A 244 -6.50 24.23 7.99
C SER A 244 -5.62 23.39 8.92
N ARG A 245 -6.19 23.00 10.06
CA ARG A 245 -5.49 22.15 11.03
C ARG A 245 -5.18 20.80 10.39
N VAL A 246 -3.95 20.34 10.60
CA VAL A 246 -3.50 19.01 10.16
C VAL A 246 -3.38 18.12 11.38
N MET A 247 -4.14 17.02 11.39
CA MET A 247 -4.01 16.00 12.42
C MET A 247 -2.79 15.13 12.10
N LEU A 248 -1.75 15.27 12.93
CA LEU A 248 -0.56 14.45 12.87
C LEU A 248 -0.74 13.20 13.72
N SER A 249 -0.18 12.10 13.26
CA SER A 249 -0.27 10.80 13.93
C SER A 249 1.13 10.24 14.16
N PRO A 250 1.40 9.59 15.30
CA PRO A 250 2.66 8.86 15.50
C PRO A 250 2.75 7.59 14.63
N VAL A 251 1.66 7.22 13.94
CA VAL A 251 1.54 6.04 13.09
C VAL A 251 1.08 6.48 11.70
N GLY A 252 1.79 6.03 10.67
CA GLY A 252 1.47 6.21 9.25
C GLY A 252 1.48 4.88 8.50
N ALA A 253 1.28 4.91 7.18
CA ALA A 253 1.31 3.69 6.36
C ALA A 253 2.62 2.92 6.53
N ARG A 254 3.77 3.61 6.66
CA ARG A 254 5.07 2.96 6.95
C ARG A 254 5.02 2.11 8.21
N HIS A 255 4.54 2.70 9.30
CA HIS A 255 4.48 2.01 10.60
C HIS A 255 3.51 0.83 10.57
N ILE A 256 2.37 0.97 9.89
CA ILE A 256 1.36 -0.09 9.74
C ILE A 256 1.92 -1.22 8.87
N PHE A 257 2.57 -0.89 7.76
CA PHE A 257 3.17 -1.87 6.84
C PHE A 257 4.25 -2.70 7.53
N GLU A 258 5.20 -2.03 8.20
CA GLU A 258 6.30 -2.64 8.94
C GLU A 258 5.81 -3.48 10.12
N GLY A 259 4.82 -2.96 10.87
CA GLY A 259 4.21 -3.69 11.97
C GLY A 259 3.49 -4.96 11.49
N GLN A 260 2.68 -4.86 10.44
CA GLN A 260 1.98 -6.02 9.88
C GLN A 260 2.97 -7.08 9.36
N ALA A 261 4.00 -6.67 8.60
CA ALA A 261 5.01 -7.58 8.08
C ALA A 261 5.85 -8.21 9.20
N ARG A 262 6.22 -7.44 10.23
CA ARG A 262 6.98 -7.94 11.37
C ARG A 262 6.18 -8.95 12.18
N PHE A 263 4.95 -8.63 12.59
CA PHE A 263 4.21 -9.52 13.50
C PHE A 263 3.81 -10.83 12.83
N ASN A 264 3.54 -10.84 11.52
CA ASN A 264 3.42 -12.07 10.74
C ASN A 264 4.72 -12.88 10.74
N GLN A 265 5.87 -12.22 10.56
CA GLN A 265 7.18 -12.88 10.64
C GLN A 265 7.45 -13.50 12.02
N LEU A 266 7.08 -12.81 13.11
CA LEU A 266 7.23 -13.31 14.47
C LEU A 266 6.36 -14.54 14.73
N GLN A 267 5.09 -14.52 14.29
CA GLN A 267 4.21 -15.68 14.37
C GLN A 267 4.78 -16.87 13.59
N TYR A 268 5.25 -16.64 12.37
CA TYR A 268 5.91 -17.69 11.58
C TYR A 268 7.12 -18.30 12.31
N LEU A 269 8.03 -17.47 12.83
CA LEU A 269 9.22 -17.95 13.55
C LEU A 269 8.86 -18.68 14.84
N HIS A 270 7.82 -18.24 15.55
CA HIS A 270 7.30 -18.93 16.72
C HIS A 270 6.84 -20.36 16.35
N PHE A 271 6.04 -20.51 15.29
CA PHE A 271 5.60 -21.82 14.82
C PHE A 271 6.75 -22.67 14.26
N ALA A 272 7.61 -22.10 13.42
CA ALA A 272 8.75 -22.81 12.82
C ALA A 272 9.75 -23.31 13.87
N SER A 273 9.84 -22.62 15.01
CA SER A 273 10.70 -23.01 16.13
C SER A 273 10.03 -23.92 17.17
N ASN A 274 8.78 -24.35 16.94
CA ASN A 274 7.97 -25.09 17.91
C ASN A 274 7.80 -24.36 19.26
N GLY A 275 7.59 -23.04 19.19
CA GLY A 275 7.42 -22.18 20.36
C GLY A 275 8.71 -21.81 21.09
N LYS A 276 9.89 -22.21 20.60
CA LYS A 276 11.18 -21.86 21.22
C LYS A 276 11.53 -20.38 21.09
N MET A 277 11.08 -19.72 20.03
CA MET A 277 11.20 -18.27 19.89
C MET A 277 9.94 -17.58 20.42
N ALA A 278 10.07 -16.85 21.52
CA ALA A 278 9.01 -16.03 22.10
C ALA A 278 9.49 -14.57 22.24
N TRP A 279 8.75 -13.76 23.00
CA TRP A 279 9.03 -12.32 23.14
C TRP A 279 10.47 -12.01 23.55
N LYS A 280 11.00 -12.75 24.53
CA LYS A 280 12.36 -12.57 25.02
C LYS A 280 13.41 -12.81 23.92
N GLU A 281 13.24 -13.87 23.14
CA GLU A 281 14.15 -14.18 22.04
C GLU A 281 14.06 -13.12 20.94
N PHE A 282 12.84 -12.67 20.60
CA PHE A 282 12.64 -11.61 19.61
C PHE A 282 13.21 -10.26 20.04
N GLU A 283 13.06 -9.88 21.30
CA GLU A 283 13.66 -8.68 21.87
C GLU A 283 15.19 -8.76 21.82
N SER A 284 15.77 -9.87 22.29
CA SER A 284 17.22 -10.08 22.26
C SER A 284 17.80 -10.11 20.83
N GLY A 285 16.99 -10.53 19.86
CA GLY A 285 17.32 -10.52 18.44
C GLY A 285 17.10 -9.17 17.75
N GLY A 286 16.65 -8.13 18.47
CA GLY A 286 16.41 -6.79 17.93
C GLY A 286 15.17 -6.67 17.04
N MET A 287 14.29 -7.69 17.03
CA MET A 287 13.11 -7.74 16.15
C MET A 287 11.94 -6.89 16.65
N LEU A 288 12.01 -6.40 17.88
CA LEU A 288 11.00 -5.60 18.57
C LEU A 288 11.49 -4.17 18.82
N SER A 289 11.99 -3.49 17.78
CA SER A 289 12.56 -2.15 17.93
C SER A 289 12.21 -1.21 16.78
N GLY A 290 12.17 0.10 17.08
CA GLY A 290 11.92 1.15 16.10
C GLY A 290 10.58 1.01 15.37
N VAL A 291 10.60 1.25 14.05
CA VAL A 291 9.39 1.26 13.20
C VAL A 291 8.60 -0.05 13.25
N TYR A 292 9.28 -1.18 13.50
CA TYR A 292 8.68 -2.52 13.49
C TYR A 292 7.69 -2.78 14.63
N ILE A 293 7.78 -2.02 15.73
CA ILE A 293 6.96 -2.20 16.93
C ILE A 293 6.04 -1.01 17.20
N THR A 294 6.34 0.18 16.67
CA THR A 294 5.60 1.43 16.94
C THR A 294 4.09 1.31 16.72
N ALA A 295 3.65 0.71 15.60
CA ALA A 295 2.22 0.56 15.33
C ALA A 295 1.54 -0.38 16.34
N PHE A 296 2.23 -1.44 16.77
CA PHE A 296 1.69 -2.38 17.75
C PHE A 296 1.55 -1.77 19.14
N GLU A 297 2.58 -1.04 19.61
CA GLU A 297 2.51 -0.31 20.88
C GLU A 297 1.38 0.72 20.89
N LYS A 298 1.20 1.44 19.78
CA LYS A 298 0.10 2.41 19.63
C LYS A 298 -1.26 1.75 19.53
N PHE A 299 -1.34 0.58 18.92
CA PHE A 299 -2.56 -0.23 18.97
C PHE A 299 -2.91 -0.63 20.41
N LEU A 300 -1.97 -1.17 21.18
CA LEU A 300 -2.21 -1.56 22.58
C LEU A 300 -2.64 -0.37 23.44
N ASP A 301 -1.94 0.77 23.33
CA ASP A 301 -2.26 2.02 24.02
C ASP A 301 -3.68 2.51 23.68
N TRP A 302 -4.02 2.60 22.39
CA TRP A 302 -5.34 3.10 21.96
C TRP A 302 -6.48 2.13 22.22
N ALA A 303 -6.21 0.83 22.14
CA ALA A 303 -7.17 -0.23 22.44
C ALA A 303 -7.30 -0.53 23.94
N GLU A 304 -6.46 0.10 24.78
CA GLU A 304 -6.42 -0.12 26.24
C GLU A 304 -6.17 -1.59 26.59
N LEU A 305 -5.21 -2.21 25.90
CA LEU A 305 -4.83 -3.62 26.05
C LEU A 305 -3.41 -3.75 26.62
N ASP A 306 -3.19 -4.79 27.41
CA ASP A 306 -1.87 -5.16 27.91
C ASP A 306 -1.04 -5.87 26.82
N TRP A 307 0.27 -5.91 27.02
CA TRP A 307 1.16 -6.69 26.18
C TRP A 307 0.78 -8.18 26.24
N PRO A 308 0.57 -8.86 25.10
CA PRO A 308 0.12 -10.25 25.08
C PRO A 308 1.16 -11.23 25.63
N ASP A 309 0.70 -12.33 26.21
CA ASP A 309 1.59 -13.35 26.78
C ASP A 309 2.46 -14.05 25.72
N THR A 310 1.93 -14.24 24.51
CA THR A 310 2.63 -14.95 23.43
C THR A 310 2.49 -14.27 22.07
N PRO A 311 3.42 -14.51 21.12
CA PRO A 311 3.31 -14.01 19.74
C PRO A 311 2.09 -14.47 18.96
N ILE A 312 1.43 -15.54 19.43
CA ILE A 312 0.25 -16.14 18.79
C ILE A 312 -1.05 -15.81 19.54
N ASP A 313 -0.99 -14.88 20.49
CA ASP A 313 -2.16 -14.41 21.24
C ASP A 313 -3.19 -13.73 20.30
N PRO A 314 -4.50 -13.89 20.55
CA PRO A 314 -5.56 -13.21 19.79
C PRO A 314 -5.40 -11.69 19.65
N ILE A 315 -4.75 -11.03 20.61
CA ILE A 315 -4.44 -9.58 20.53
C ILE A 315 -3.55 -9.28 19.32
N VAL A 316 -2.57 -10.14 19.03
CA VAL A 316 -1.71 -10.01 17.84
C VAL A 316 -2.53 -10.19 16.56
N SER A 317 -3.43 -11.17 16.53
CA SER A 317 -4.31 -11.39 15.39
C SER A 317 -5.26 -10.21 15.15
N LEU A 318 -5.77 -9.59 16.22
CA LEU A 318 -6.60 -8.40 16.13
C LEU A 318 -5.82 -7.20 15.59
N PHE A 319 -4.57 -7.00 16.03
CA PHE A 319 -3.67 -6.00 15.45
C PHE A 319 -3.47 -6.19 13.95
N LEU A 320 -3.19 -7.42 13.51
CA LEU A 320 -2.97 -7.74 12.09
C LEU A 320 -4.24 -7.48 11.25
N LEU A 321 -5.42 -7.77 11.80
CA LEU A 321 -6.71 -7.43 11.18
C LEU A 321 -6.88 -5.91 11.05
N ILE A 322 -6.60 -5.13 12.09
CA ILE A 322 -6.72 -3.67 12.02
C ILE A 322 -5.75 -3.09 10.99
N CYS A 323 -4.53 -3.62 10.90
CA CYS A 323 -3.58 -3.22 9.86
C CYS A 323 -4.21 -3.41 8.47
N ASP A 324 -4.78 -4.59 8.21
CA ASP A 324 -5.44 -4.92 6.95
C ASP A 324 -6.62 -3.98 6.65
N LEU A 325 -7.49 -3.72 7.63
CA LEU A 325 -8.61 -2.79 7.47
C LEU A 325 -8.16 -1.35 7.25
N ALA A 326 -7.11 -0.91 7.94
CA ALA A 326 -6.62 0.46 7.86
C ALA A 326 -6.07 0.80 6.47
N ILE A 327 -5.38 -0.15 5.84
CA ILE A 327 -4.71 0.07 4.54
C ILE A 327 -5.64 -0.16 3.34
N ASN A 328 -6.85 -0.67 3.58
CA ASN A 328 -7.87 -0.97 2.57
C ASN A 328 -9.13 -0.08 2.71
N PRO A 329 -9.04 1.24 2.46
CA PRO A 329 -10.22 2.04 2.29
C PRO A 329 -11.06 1.63 1.09
N SER A 330 -12.37 1.89 1.18
CA SER A 330 -13.39 1.56 0.19
C SER A 330 -13.98 2.78 -0.53
N ASP A 331 -13.87 3.96 0.09
CA ASP A 331 -14.50 5.19 -0.39
C ASP A 331 -13.64 5.84 -1.47
N GLY A 332 -14.22 6.04 -2.65
CA GLY A 332 -13.52 6.57 -3.81
C GLY A 332 -12.76 5.50 -4.60
N PHE A 333 -12.38 4.38 -3.98
CA PHE A 333 -11.96 3.16 -4.66
C PHE A 333 -12.08 1.94 -3.73
N PRO A 334 -12.70 0.82 -4.16
CA PRO A 334 -13.33 0.61 -5.47
C PRO A 334 -14.77 1.17 -5.58
N PHE A 335 -15.34 1.75 -4.51
CA PHE A 335 -16.71 2.27 -4.51
C PHE A 335 -16.75 3.79 -4.68
N ASP A 336 -17.93 4.32 -4.98
CA ASP A 336 -18.16 5.77 -4.98
C ASP A 336 -18.00 6.37 -3.58
N ILE A 337 -17.64 7.66 -3.53
CA ILE A 337 -17.61 8.43 -2.28
C ILE A 337 -19.07 8.67 -1.85
N THR A 338 -19.42 8.15 -0.67
CA THR A 338 -20.78 8.33 -0.12
C THR A 338 -20.90 9.63 0.67
N HIS A 339 -19.88 9.98 1.44
CA HIS A 339 -19.84 11.16 2.31
C HIS A 339 -18.50 11.88 2.16
N PHE A 340 -18.51 13.03 1.49
CA PHE A 340 -17.28 13.80 1.22
C PHE A 340 -16.66 14.35 2.50
N GLU A 341 -17.49 14.75 3.47
CA GLU A 341 -17.05 15.30 4.76
C GLU A 341 -16.18 14.33 5.55
N SER A 342 -16.42 13.02 5.43
CA SER A 342 -15.66 11.97 6.11
C SER A 342 -14.55 11.35 5.25
N PHE A 343 -14.28 11.90 4.05
CA PHE A 343 -13.36 11.29 3.10
C PHE A 343 -11.94 11.12 3.66
N LEU A 344 -11.47 12.10 4.46
CA LEU A 344 -10.15 12.03 5.09
C LEU A 344 -10.08 10.89 6.12
N GLU A 345 -11.09 10.78 6.97
CA GLU A 345 -11.22 9.74 7.99
C GLU A 345 -11.39 8.35 7.35
N SER A 346 -12.12 8.28 6.24
CA SER A 346 -12.40 7.03 5.54
C SER A 346 -11.26 6.57 4.64
N ASN A 347 -10.30 7.43 4.26
CA ASN A 347 -9.19 7.06 3.38
C ASN A 347 -7.80 7.12 4.02
N SER A 348 -7.59 7.92 5.08
CA SER A 348 -6.28 8.00 5.73
C SER A 348 -6.00 6.72 6.55
N PRO A 349 -4.94 5.93 6.23
CA PRO A 349 -4.64 4.71 6.96
C PRO A 349 -4.31 4.98 8.43
N ALA A 350 -3.67 6.12 8.73
CA ALA A 350 -3.38 6.55 10.09
C ALA A 350 -4.65 6.78 10.91
N ILE A 351 -5.62 7.52 10.34
CA ILE A 351 -6.88 7.83 11.03
C ILE A 351 -7.72 6.56 11.18
N ARG A 352 -7.85 5.75 10.12
CA ARG A 352 -8.57 4.46 10.17
C ARG A 352 -8.00 3.55 11.26
N PHE A 353 -6.68 3.38 11.30
CA PHE A 353 -6.00 2.55 12.30
C PHE A 353 -6.28 3.05 13.73
N PHE A 354 -6.20 4.35 13.97
CA PHE A 354 -6.57 4.96 15.26
C PHE A 354 -8.05 4.69 15.62
N LEU A 355 -8.98 4.94 14.70
CA LEU A 355 -10.42 4.80 14.95
C LEU A 355 -10.81 3.35 15.23
N PHE A 356 -10.26 2.38 14.49
CA PHE A 356 -10.47 0.96 14.77
C PHE A 356 -9.91 0.56 16.14
N SER A 357 -8.69 1.00 16.48
CA SER A 357 -8.07 0.72 17.78
C SER A 357 -8.91 1.26 18.94
N ARG A 358 -9.37 2.51 18.85
CA ARG A 358 -10.26 3.12 19.86
C ARG A 358 -11.63 2.44 19.95
N HIS A 359 -12.12 1.85 18.86
CA HIS A 359 -13.38 1.11 18.90
C HIS A 359 -13.25 -0.19 19.69
N ILE A 360 -12.10 -0.86 19.63
CA ILE A 360 -11.84 -2.08 20.40
C ILE A 360 -11.91 -1.81 21.90
N ALA A 361 -11.31 -0.71 22.37
CA ALA A 361 -11.41 -0.28 23.77
C ALA A 361 -12.88 -0.15 24.25
N ARG A 362 -13.78 0.25 23.34
CA ARG A 362 -15.22 0.42 23.61
C ARG A 362 -16.03 -0.87 23.45
N THR A 363 -15.45 -1.89 22.81
CA THR A 363 -16.11 -3.16 22.48
C THR A 363 -15.23 -4.35 22.91
N PRO A 364 -14.93 -4.52 24.21
CA PRO A 364 -14.00 -5.56 24.69
C PRO A 364 -14.48 -7.00 24.41
N GLY A 365 -15.77 -7.19 24.12
CA GLY A 365 -16.32 -8.48 23.68
C GLY A 365 -15.75 -8.96 22.34
N LEU A 366 -15.27 -8.05 21.49
CA LEU A 366 -14.75 -8.34 20.16
C LEU A 366 -13.54 -9.30 20.19
N LEU A 367 -12.65 -9.14 21.18
CA LEU A 367 -11.48 -10.01 21.34
C LEU A 367 -11.88 -11.46 21.63
N LYS A 368 -13.01 -11.68 22.31
CA LYS A 368 -13.51 -13.01 22.64
C LYS A 368 -14.02 -13.77 21.40
N SER A 369 -14.34 -13.06 20.32
CA SER A 369 -14.72 -13.67 19.04
C SER A 369 -13.52 -14.20 18.25
N LEU A 370 -12.28 -13.87 18.62
CA LEU A 370 -11.06 -14.36 17.98
C LEU A 370 -10.43 -15.49 18.82
N ASN A 371 -10.92 -16.71 18.65
CA ASN A 371 -10.41 -17.87 19.38
C ASN A 371 -9.66 -18.83 18.46
N LYS A 372 -10.30 -19.22 17.35
CA LYS A 372 -9.78 -20.22 16.42
C LYS A 372 -9.10 -19.62 15.20
N LEU A 373 -9.23 -18.30 15.01
CA LEU A 373 -8.76 -17.54 13.87
C LEU A 373 -9.30 -18.13 12.56
N THR A 374 -10.63 -18.36 12.49
CA THR A 374 -11.27 -18.83 11.26
C THR A 374 -11.70 -17.67 10.36
N ARG A 375 -12.06 -17.98 9.12
CA ARG A 375 -12.63 -17.04 8.16
C ARG A 375 -13.92 -16.40 8.69
N GLU A 376 -14.76 -17.17 9.38
CA GLU A 376 -16.01 -16.69 9.98
C GLU A 376 -15.74 -15.70 11.12
N GLU A 377 -14.79 -16.02 12.00
CA GLU A 377 -14.39 -15.11 13.09
C GLU A 377 -13.80 -13.80 12.52
N TYR A 378 -12.97 -13.90 11.48
CA TYR A 378 -12.45 -12.73 10.75
C TYR A 378 -13.59 -11.86 10.20
N LEU A 379 -14.55 -12.47 9.49
CA LEU A 379 -15.68 -11.76 8.90
C LEU A 379 -16.57 -11.11 9.97
N GLU A 380 -16.84 -11.79 11.07
CA GLU A 380 -17.62 -11.25 12.19
C GLU A 380 -16.97 -9.98 12.73
N VAL A 381 -15.68 -10.06 13.06
CA VAL A 381 -14.92 -8.96 13.65
C VAL A 381 -14.73 -7.81 12.66
N SER A 382 -14.36 -8.10 11.41
CA SER A 382 -14.21 -7.09 10.38
C SER A 382 -15.52 -6.37 10.09
N ASN A 383 -16.65 -7.10 10.06
CA ASN A 383 -17.96 -6.48 9.87
C ASN A 383 -18.31 -5.55 11.02
N SER A 384 -18.03 -5.94 12.27
CA SER A 384 -18.30 -5.07 13.41
C SER A 384 -17.47 -3.78 13.35
N LEU A 385 -16.19 -3.88 12.99
CA LEU A 385 -15.30 -2.74 12.85
C LEU A 385 -15.70 -1.82 11.69
N CYS A 386 -15.94 -2.38 10.51
CA CYS A 386 -16.29 -1.61 9.31
C CYS A 386 -17.65 -0.92 9.43
N LYS A 387 -18.63 -1.52 10.12
CA LYS A 387 -19.92 -0.87 10.40
C LYS A 387 -19.77 0.43 11.20
N MET A 388 -18.78 0.53 12.08
CA MET A 388 -18.53 1.74 12.87
C MET A 388 -18.08 2.92 11.99
N LEU A 389 -17.25 2.65 10.98
CA LEU A 389 -16.82 3.67 10.00
C LEU A 389 -17.75 3.79 8.79
N VAL A 390 -18.85 3.04 8.76
CA VAL A 390 -19.76 2.98 7.60
C VAL A 390 -19.00 2.65 6.30
N CYS A 391 -17.96 1.82 6.39
CA CYS A 391 -17.15 1.42 5.25
C CYS A 391 -17.39 -0.04 4.88
N LYS A 392 -16.92 -0.44 3.70
CA LYS A 392 -16.98 -1.83 3.25
C LYS A 392 -15.86 -2.65 3.89
N ASN A 393 -16.17 -3.90 4.21
CA ASN A 393 -15.14 -4.84 4.67
C ASN A 393 -14.32 -5.38 3.49
N PRO A 394 -13.11 -5.94 3.72
CA PRO A 394 -12.25 -6.44 2.64
C PRO A 394 -12.88 -7.51 1.74
N VAL A 395 -13.80 -8.32 2.25
CA VAL A 395 -14.50 -9.33 1.43
C VAL A 395 -15.53 -8.68 0.52
N GLU A 396 -16.30 -7.70 1.01
CA GLU A 396 -17.20 -6.91 0.15
C GLU A 396 -16.43 -6.15 -0.93
N ILE A 397 -15.26 -5.60 -0.59
CA ILE A 397 -14.34 -4.96 -1.54
C ILE A 397 -13.91 -5.97 -2.60
N ALA A 398 -13.44 -7.15 -2.19
CA ALA A 398 -12.96 -8.18 -3.10
C ALA A 398 -14.07 -8.69 -4.03
N GLU A 399 -15.26 -8.99 -3.48
CA GLU A 399 -16.43 -9.42 -4.26
C GLU A 399 -16.83 -8.36 -5.30
N HIS A 400 -16.82 -7.08 -4.91
CA HIS A 400 -17.15 -5.99 -5.83
C HIS A 400 -16.16 -5.90 -7.00
N MET A 401 -14.86 -5.99 -6.69
CA MET A 401 -13.78 -5.95 -7.68
C MET A 401 -13.80 -7.16 -8.61
N LEU A 402 -14.03 -8.37 -8.06
CA LEU A 402 -14.15 -9.59 -8.87
C LEU A 402 -15.36 -9.53 -9.81
N GLY A 403 -16.46 -8.91 -9.37
CA GLY A 403 -17.61 -8.64 -10.22
C GLY A 403 -17.31 -7.69 -11.41
N TRP A 404 -16.17 -7.00 -11.45
CA TRP A 404 -15.75 -6.24 -12.64
C TRP A 404 -15.39 -7.14 -13.81
N ILE A 405 -14.84 -8.34 -13.54
CA ILE A 405 -14.41 -9.30 -14.57
C ILE A 405 -15.62 -9.72 -15.41
N ASP A 406 -16.76 -9.97 -14.77
CA ASP A 406 -17.99 -10.36 -15.46
C ASP A 406 -18.59 -9.24 -16.32
N ARG A 407 -18.22 -7.97 -16.03
CA ARG A 407 -18.77 -6.77 -16.67
C ARG A 407 -17.90 -6.21 -17.80
N SER A 408 -16.68 -6.72 -17.97
CA SER A 408 -15.68 -6.15 -18.89
C SER A 408 -14.86 -7.21 -19.62
N GLU A 409 -15.11 -7.36 -20.93
CA GLU A 409 -14.27 -8.19 -21.83
C GLU A 409 -12.80 -7.75 -21.81
N ARG A 410 -12.56 -6.44 -21.65
CA ARG A 410 -11.19 -5.89 -21.54
C ARG A 410 -10.49 -6.39 -20.29
N LEU A 411 -11.22 -6.47 -19.17
CA LEU A 411 -10.68 -7.00 -17.92
C LEU A 411 -10.49 -8.51 -17.98
N GLN A 412 -11.41 -9.25 -18.62
CA GLN A 412 -11.23 -10.69 -18.90
C GLN A 412 -9.97 -10.93 -19.74
N GLY A 413 -9.76 -10.13 -20.78
CA GLY A 413 -8.53 -10.16 -21.58
C GLY A 413 -7.28 -9.85 -20.76
N LEU A 414 -7.36 -8.89 -19.82
CA LEU A 414 -6.25 -8.60 -18.91
C LEU A 414 -5.95 -9.77 -17.97
N MET A 415 -6.97 -10.47 -17.47
CA MET A 415 -6.79 -11.66 -16.63
C MET A 415 -6.11 -12.81 -17.39
N GLU A 416 -6.37 -12.94 -18.68
CA GLU A 416 -5.67 -13.91 -19.52
C GLU A 416 -4.22 -13.50 -19.79
N GLU A 417 -3.95 -12.20 -19.98
CA GLU A 417 -2.59 -11.66 -20.07
C GLU A 417 -1.79 -11.92 -18.79
N GLU A 418 -2.38 -11.69 -17.61
CA GLU A 418 -1.79 -11.98 -16.30
C GLU A 418 -1.48 -13.48 -16.16
N ARG A 419 -2.47 -14.35 -16.42
CA ARG A 419 -2.34 -15.80 -16.31
C ARG A 419 -1.24 -16.38 -17.20
N THR A 420 -1.04 -15.79 -18.38
CA THR A 420 -0.02 -16.22 -19.36
C THR A 420 1.28 -15.43 -19.28
N TYR A 421 1.33 -14.40 -18.45
CA TYR A 421 2.40 -13.41 -18.38
C TYR A 421 2.77 -12.80 -19.74
N ASN A 422 1.77 -12.66 -20.63
CA ASN A 422 1.95 -12.19 -22.01
C ASN A 422 1.13 -10.92 -22.24
N PHE A 423 1.59 -9.81 -21.69
CA PHE A 423 0.88 -8.53 -21.74
C PHE A 423 0.99 -7.85 -23.10
N ARG A 424 -0.11 -7.21 -23.50
CA ARG A 424 -0.11 -6.37 -24.70
C ARG A 424 0.55 -5.03 -24.39
N PHE A 425 1.83 -4.90 -24.72
CA PHE A 425 2.55 -3.64 -24.59
C PHE A 425 2.11 -2.66 -25.68
N THR A 426 1.46 -1.57 -25.26
CA THR A 426 1.36 -0.34 -26.04
C THR A 426 2.35 0.66 -25.48
N ALA A 427 2.87 1.57 -26.31
CA ALA A 427 3.98 2.48 -25.98
C ALA A 427 3.78 3.38 -24.74
N THR A 428 2.60 3.38 -24.11
CA THR A 428 2.27 4.26 -22.98
C THR A 428 1.60 3.57 -21.80
N LEU A 429 1.18 2.31 -21.86
CA LEU A 429 0.33 1.71 -20.80
C LEU A 429 0.66 0.25 -20.44
N GLY A 430 1.73 -0.34 -20.99
CA GLY A 430 2.07 -1.74 -20.75
C GLY A 430 2.26 -2.09 -19.27
N ASP A 431 3.09 -1.31 -18.57
CA ASP A 431 3.36 -1.54 -17.13
C ASP A 431 2.10 -1.39 -16.28
N MET A 432 1.21 -0.47 -16.64
CA MET A 432 -0.06 -0.24 -15.93
C MET A 432 -1.02 -1.41 -16.07
N ARG A 433 -0.93 -2.17 -17.17
CA ARG A 433 -1.69 -3.42 -17.35
C ARG A 433 -1.19 -4.49 -16.38
N VAL A 434 0.13 -4.66 -16.26
CA VAL A 434 0.73 -5.60 -15.30
C VAL A 434 0.26 -5.33 -13.88
N PHE A 435 0.32 -4.06 -13.44
CA PHE A 435 -0.12 -3.71 -12.08
C PHE A 435 -1.61 -3.90 -11.85
N SER A 436 -2.43 -3.54 -12.85
CA SER A 436 -3.88 -3.74 -12.76
C SER A 436 -4.26 -5.23 -12.79
N GLY A 437 -3.51 -6.04 -13.55
CA GLY A 437 -3.65 -7.49 -13.60
C GLY A 437 -3.37 -8.12 -12.24
N GLY A 438 -2.21 -7.81 -11.67
CA GLY A 438 -1.78 -8.30 -10.37
C GLY A 438 -2.73 -7.88 -9.22
N LEU A 439 -3.28 -6.67 -9.24
CA LEU A 439 -4.27 -6.25 -8.23
C LEU A 439 -5.52 -7.15 -8.26
N VAL A 440 -6.06 -7.44 -9.44
CA VAL A 440 -7.29 -8.23 -9.59
C VAL A 440 -7.03 -9.71 -9.33
N ASP A 441 -5.90 -10.26 -9.78
CA ASP A 441 -5.52 -11.63 -9.47
C ASP A 441 -5.28 -11.82 -7.96
N TRP A 442 -4.61 -10.86 -7.31
CA TRP A 442 -4.46 -10.87 -5.86
C TRP A 442 -5.82 -10.86 -5.14
N THR A 443 -6.76 -10.04 -5.62
CA THR A 443 -8.12 -9.99 -5.06
C THR A 443 -8.82 -11.35 -5.15
N ARG A 444 -8.60 -12.09 -6.24
CA ARG A 444 -9.13 -13.45 -6.42
C ARG A 444 -8.54 -14.42 -5.41
N VAL A 445 -7.23 -14.36 -5.19
CA VAL A 445 -6.53 -15.19 -4.19
C VAL A 445 -7.05 -14.89 -2.79
N PHE A 446 -7.17 -13.61 -2.44
CA PHE A 446 -7.68 -13.18 -1.14
C PHE A 446 -9.13 -13.64 -0.89
N SER A 447 -10.01 -13.55 -1.90
CA SER A 447 -11.41 -13.95 -1.76
C SER A 447 -11.61 -15.47 -1.62
N ALA A 448 -10.67 -16.27 -2.12
CA ALA A 448 -10.75 -17.72 -2.09
C ALA A 448 -10.35 -18.32 -0.72
N GLY A 449 -9.49 -17.61 0.04
CA GLY A 449 -9.11 -17.95 1.42
C GLY A 449 -10.11 -17.44 2.46
#